data_AF-A0A348XMY1-F1
#
_entry.id   AF-A0A348XMY1-F1
#
_cell.length_a   1.000
_cell.length_b   1.000
_cell.length_c   1.000
_cell.angle_alpha   90.00
_cell.angle_beta   90.00
_cell.angle_gamma   90.00
#
_symmetry.space_group_name_H-M   'P 1'
#
loop_
_entity.id
_entity.type
_entity.pdbx_description
1 polymer ?
#
loop_
_entity_poly.entity_id
_entity_poly.type
_entity_poly.pdbx_seq_one_letter_code
_entity_poly.pdbx_strand_id
1 'polypeptide(L)'
;MTLRNWLRGGSLGFLGVFLITGLTYFNDSLLQGTFLIGNNMPFSVYGTLVLILVANGAVYGVARKLALTGPEVALAMGLTLAACCIPGSGLMRTFPSSIILPHHYAKTKIAWQNSDILSYTPNQMLVDVSGDESGVLLEYIQGRDGKPGDPPWGAWMETLGFWIPLVLLIWFALLGLALVVHRQWSEHE
;
A
#
# COMPACT_ATOMS: atom_id res chain seq x y z
N MET A 1 24.73 13.99 -5.57
CA MET A 1 24.01 13.80 -4.29
C MET A 1 25.01 13.22 -3.28
N THR A 2 25.27 13.89 -2.16
CA THR A 2 26.22 13.39 -1.13
C THR A 2 25.57 12.30 -0.29
N LEU A 3 26.34 11.31 0.21
CA LEU A 3 25.84 10.20 1.04
C LEU A 3 24.96 10.67 2.22
N ARG A 4 25.35 11.78 2.85
CA ARG A 4 24.59 12.45 3.91
C ARG A 4 23.17 12.85 3.49
N ASN A 5 23.01 13.37 2.27
CA ASN A 5 21.71 13.81 1.77
C ASN A 5 20.82 12.62 1.43
N TRP A 6 21.42 11.52 0.98
CA TRP A 6 20.71 10.27 0.73
C TRP A 6 20.16 9.68 2.03
N LEU A 7 20.97 9.67 3.10
CA LEU A 7 20.54 9.22 4.42
C LEU A 7 19.41 10.07 5.01
N ARG A 8 19.50 11.41 4.91
CA ARG A 8 18.48 12.33 5.43
C ARG A 8 17.17 12.26 4.63
N GLY A 9 17.26 12.32 3.30
CA GLY A 9 16.08 12.23 2.43
C GLY A 9 15.44 10.85 2.50
N GLY A 10 16.25 9.79 2.52
CA GLY A 10 15.78 8.41 2.67
C GLY A 10 15.07 8.17 4.00
N SER A 11 15.66 8.60 5.13
CA SER A 11 15.03 8.43 6.44
C SER A 11 13.71 9.22 6.57
N LEU A 12 13.66 10.44 6.03
CA LEU A 12 12.41 11.22 5.95
C LEU A 12 11.37 10.54 5.07
N GLY A 13 11.80 9.94 3.95
CA GLY A 13 10.93 9.15 3.07
C GLY A 13 10.36 7.95 3.81
N PHE A 14 11.19 7.12 4.45
CA PHE A 14 10.72 5.97 5.23
C PHE A 14 9.82 6.36 6.40
N LEU A 15 10.12 7.48 7.08
CA LEU A 15 9.24 8.04 8.11
C LEU A 15 7.89 8.44 7.52
N GLY A 16 7.89 9.10 6.35
CA GLY A 16 6.68 9.44 5.61
C GLY A 16 5.85 8.21 5.24
N VAL A 17 6.51 7.15 4.75
CA VAL A 17 5.86 5.86 4.44
C VAL A 17 5.20 5.24 5.69
N PHE A 18 5.91 5.22 6.81
CA PHE A 18 5.38 4.68 8.07
C PHE A 18 4.16 5.48 8.54
N LEU A 19 4.28 6.81 8.57
CA LEU A 19 3.22 7.71 9.00
C LEU A 19 2.00 7.62 8.09
N ILE A 20 2.19 7.67 6.76
CA ILE A 20 1.08 7.64 5.82
C ILE A 20 0.31 6.32 5.92
N THR A 21 1.03 5.19 6.04
CA THR A 21 0.41 3.86 6.14
C THR A 21 -0.35 3.72 7.45
N GLY A 22 0.25 4.09 8.57
CA GLY A 22 -0.37 4.03 9.89
C GLY A 22 -1.56 4.96 10.04
N LEU A 23 -1.42 6.22 9.60
CA LEU A 23 -2.51 7.21 9.64
C LEU A 23 -3.67 6.82 8.72
N THR A 24 -3.37 6.27 7.53
CA THR A 24 -4.42 5.78 6.62
C THR A 24 -5.18 4.64 7.27
N TYR A 25 -4.50 3.65 7.84
CA TYR A 25 -5.17 2.57 8.56
C TYR A 25 -6.02 3.09 9.73
N PHE A 26 -5.46 4.01 10.53
CA PHE A 26 -6.17 4.59 11.68
C PHE A 26 -7.41 5.38 11.26
N ASN A 27 -7.29 6.23 10.26
CA ASN A 27 -8.41 7.04 9.77
C ASN A 27 -9.49 6.19 9.09
N ASP A 28 -9.09 5.28 8.22
CA ASP A 28 -10.02 4.55 7.35
C ASP A 28 -10.66 3.39 8.11
N SER A 29 -9.90 2.67 8.96
CA SER A 29 -10.39 1.48 9.66
C SER A 29 -10.97 1.78 11.05
N LEU A 30 -10.41 2.75 11.80
CA LEU A 30 -10.84 3.04 13.17
C LEU A 30 -11.76 4.26 13.26
N LEU A 31 -11.39 5.38 12.63
CA LEU A 31 -12.22 6.60 12.68
C LEU A 31 -13.37 6.59 11.66
N GLN A 32 -13.28 5.75 10.62
CA GLN A 32 -14.21 5.71 9.49
C GLN A 32 -14.46 7.11 8.87
N GLY A 33 -13.40 7.93 8.87
CA GLY A 33 -13.42 9.28 8.31
C GLY A 33 -13.42 9.27 6.79
N THR A 34 -13.33 10.46 6.19
CA THR A 34 -13.05 10.56 4.74
C THR A 34 -11.70 9.93 4.44
N PHE A 35 -11.63 9.08 3.41
CA PHE A 35 -10.41 8.37 3.03
C PHE A 35 -9.21 9.31 2.89
N LEU A 36 -8.16 9.05 3.69
CA LEU A 36 -6.92 9.82 3.65
C LEU A 36 -6.18 9.64 2.32
N ILE A 37 -6.30 8.44 1.73
CA ILE A 37 -5.81 8.07 0.40
C ILE A 37 -6.97 7.40 -0.34
N GLY A 38 -7.89 8.23 -0.83
CA GLY A 38 -9.09 7.78 -1.54
C GLY A 38 -8.90 7.55 -3.04
N ASN A 39 -7.84 8.11 -3.64
CA ASN A 39 -7.59 8.05 -5.09
C ASN A 39 -6.09 8.18 -5.40
N ASN A 40 -5.75 8.18 -6.69
CA ASN A 40 -4.36 8.27 -7.17
C ASN A 40 -3.70 9.64 -6.96
N MET A 41 -4.44 10.65 -6.46
CA MET A 41 -3.93 11.96 -6.11
C MET A 41 -4.03 12.15 -4.59
N PRO A 42 -3.09 11.58 -3.80
CA PRO A 42 -3.18 11.58 -2.34
C PRO A 42 -3.02 13.00 -1.79
N PHE A 43 -4.12 13.71 -1.62
CA PHE A 43 -4.16 15.10 -1.13
C PHE A 43 -3.46 15.26 0.22
N SER A 44 -3.53 14.24 1.07
CA SER A 44 -2.82 14.18 2.36
C SER A 44 -1.31 14.30 2.21
N VAL A 45 -0.71 13.67 1.19
CA VAL A 45 0.74 13.74 0.92
C VAL A 45 1.13 15.11 0.38
N TYR A 46 0.38 15.63 -0.59
CA TYR A 46 0.65 16.96 -1.15
C TYR A 46 0.45 18.08 -0.10
N GLY A 47 -0.58 17.96 0.74
CA GLY A 47 -0.79 18.87 1.87
C GLY A 47 0.34 18.79 2.89
N THR A 48 0.79 17.58 3.23
CA THR A 48 1.95 17.39 4.15
C THR A 48 3.23 17.95 3.55
N LEU A 49 3.44 17.82 2.24
CA LEU A 49 4.57 18.46 1.56
C LEU A 49 4.56 19.98 1.75
N VAL A 50 3.42 20.63 1.55
CA VAL A 50 3.30 22.09 1.70
C VAL A 50 3.72 22.49 3.12
N LEU A 51 3.27 21.76 4.13
CA LEU A 51 3.68 21.98 5.53
C LEU A 51 5.19 21.78 5.73
N ILE A 52 5.77 20.73 5.14
CA ILE A 52 7.22 20.48 5.19
C ILE A 52 8.00 21.63 4.53
N LEU A 53 7.54 22.15 3.39
CA LEU A 53 8.20 23.25 2.69
C LEU A 53 8.14 24.55 3.52
N VAL A 54 6.99 24.86 4.13
CA VAL A 54 6.83 26.02 5.02
C VAL A 54 7.73 25.89 6.25
N ALA A 55 7.73 24.72 6.90
CA ALA A 55 8.61 24.44 8.04
C ALA A 55 10.08 24.52 7.64
N ASN A 56 10.46 24.01 6.47
CA ASN A 56 11.81 24.09 5.96
C ASN A 56 12.26 25.53 5.69
N GLY A 57 11.36 26.39 5.19
CA GLY A 57 11.61 27.82 5.03
C GLY A 57 11.89 28.51 6.37
N ALA A 58 11.13 28.19 7.41
CA ALA A 58 11.37 28.70 8.76
C ALA A 58 12.72 28.21 9.33
N VAL A 59 13.04 26.93 9.17
CA VAL A 59 14.33 26.34 9.58
C VAL A 59 15.49 26.96 8.81
N TYR A 60 15.32 27.28 7.52
CA TYR A 60 16.35 27.96 6.74
C TYR A 60 16.65 29.37 7.30
N GLY A 61 15.63 30.06 7.82
CA GLY A 61 15.79 31.36 8.49
C GLY A 61 16.58 31.30 9.80
N VAL A 62 16.43 30.22 10.57
CA VAL A 62 17.07 30.07 11.90
C VAL A 62 18.39 29.32 11.85
N ALA A 63 18.46 28.22 11.10
CA ALA A 63 19.57 27.28 11.06
C ALA A 63 19.77 26.71 9.65
N ARG A 64 20.41 27.49 8.77
CA ARG A 64 20.70 27.11 7.37
C ARG A 64 21.36 25.74 7.21
N LYS A 65 22.15 25.28 8.18
CA LYS A 65 22.82 23.95 8.16
C LYS A 65 21.84 22.77 8.29
N LEU A 66 20.67 22.99 8.88
CA LEU A 66 19.64 21.97 9.08
C LEU A 66 18.57 21.96 7.99
N ALA A 67 18.49 23.01 7.17
CA ALA A 67 17.54 23.10 6.07
C ALA A 67 17.68 21.90 5.11
N LEU A 68 16.54 21.39 4.67
CA LEU A 68 16.42 20.37 3.65
C LEU A 68 16.68 20.97 2.28
N THR A 69 17.39 20.21 1.47
CA THR A 69 17.71 20.52 0.08
C THR A 69 16.62 19.98 -0.84
N GLY A 70 16.46 20.60 -2.02
CA GLY A 70 15.49 20.15 -3.03
C GLY A 70 15.55 18.64 -3.33
N PRO A 71 16.74 18.04 -3.53
CA PRO A 71 16.86 16.59 -3.74
C PRO A 71 16.45 15.74 -2.53
N GLU A 72 16.64 16.21 -1.30
CA GLU A 72 16.21 15.48 -0.09
C GLU A 72 14.68 15.43 -0.01
N VAL A 73 14.02 16.55 -0.29
CA VAL A 73 12.56 16.64 -0.31
C VAL A 73 11.99 15.81 -1.46
N ALA A 74 12.56 15.90 -2.66
CA ALA A 74 12.14 15.12 -3.82
C ALA A 74 12.26 13.61 -3.59
N LEU A 75 13.36 13.14 -2.97
CA LEU A 75 13.52 11.74 -2.61
C LEU A 75 12.49 11.29 -1.56
N ALA A 76 12.31 12.06 -0.49
CA ALA A 76 11.35 11.74 0.56
C ALA A 76 9.91 11.68 0.01
N MET A 77 9.55 12.63 -0.86
CA MET A 77 8.27 12.65 -1.55
C MET A 77 8.09 11.46 -2.48
N GLY A 78 9.08 11.16 -3.32
CA GLY A 78 8.98 10.06 -4.28
C GLY A 78 8.75 8.73 -3.57
N LEU A 79 9.45 8.48 -2.47
CA LEU A 79 9.26 7.29 -1.63
C LEU A 79 7.87 7.25 -0.98
N THR A 80 7.41 8.37 -0.43
CA THR A 80 6.10 8.44 0.23
C THR A 80 4.95 8.27 -0.76
N LEU A 81 5.02 8.94 -1.92
CA LEU A 81 4.01 8.84 -2.98
C LEU A 81 3.94 7.43 -3.56
N ALA A 82 5.08 6.79 -3.80
CA ALA A 82 5.12 5.40 -4.20
C ALA A 82 4.34 4.54 -3.19
N ALA A 83 4.66 4.64 -1.90
CA ALA A 83 4.00 3.83 -0.88
C ALA A 83 2.48 4.03 -0.79
N CYS A 84 1.94 5.18 -1.21
CA CYS A 84 0.51 5.49 -1.10
C CYS A 84 -0.41 4.56 -1.90
N CYS A 85 0.09 3.87 -2.93
CA CYS A 85 -0.74 2.92 -3.68
C CYS A 85 -0.93 1.57 -2.98
N ILE A 86 -0.27 1.34 -1.83
CA ILE A 86 -0.44 0.13 -1.03
C ILE A 86 -1.62 0.27 -0.04
N PRO A 87 -1.62 1.24 0.90
CA PRO A 87 -2.69 1.42 1.87
C PRO A 87 -3.91 2.14 1.27
N GLY A 88 -5.03 2.12 2.00
CA GLY A 88 -6.26 2.83 1.60
C GLY A 88 -6.89 2.20 0.37
N SER A 89 -7.24 3.01 -0.63
CA SER A 89 -7.98 2.57 -1.83
C SER A 89 -7.17 1.79 -2.87
N GLY A 90 -5.88 1.60 -2.63
CA GLY A 90 -4.96 0.86 -3.51
C GLY A 90 -5.03 -0.65 -3.32
N LEU A 91 -3.87 -1.30 -3.25
CA LEU A 91 -3.75 -2.76 -3.21
C LEU A 91 -4.55 -3.37 -2.04
N MET A 92 -4.44 -2.80 -0.84
CA MET A 92 -5.04 -3.40 0.36
C MET A 92 -6.57 -3.36 0.41
N ARG A 93 -7.24 -2.51 -0.38
CA ARG A 93 -8.71 -2.46 -0.43
C ARG A 93 -9.31 -3.65 -1.14
N THR A 94 -8.68 -4.11 -2.21
CA THR A 94 -9.29 -5.08 -3.13
C THR A 94 -8.56 -6.42 -3.14
N PHE A 95 -7.23 -6.40 -2.95
CA PHE A 95 -6.41 -7.60 -3.09
C PHE A 95 -6.77 -8.68 -2.07
N PRO A 96 -6.83 -8.41 -0.75
CA PRO A 96 -7.14 -9.45 0.23
C PRO A 96 -8.51 -10.10 -0.03
N SER A 97 -9.53 -9.29 -0.36
CA SER A 97 -10.87 -9.79 -0.66
C SER A 97 -10.91 -10.64 -1.93
N SER A 98 -10.12 -10.28 -2.94
CA SER A 98 -10.06 -11.00 -4.21
C SER A 98 -9.49 -12.42 -4.08
N ILE A 99 -8.62 -12.66 -3.10
CA ILE A 99 -7.97 -13.97 -2.90
C ILE A 99 -8.64 -14.86 -1.85
N ILE A 100 -9.54 -14.33 -1.01
CA ILE A 100 -10.25 -15.11 0.02
C ILE A 100 -11.76 -15.30 -0.26
N LEU A 101 -12.45 -14.29 -0.80
CA LEU A 101 -13.90 -14.37 -1.05
C LEU A 101 -14.33 -15.40 -2.09
N PRO A 102 -13.51 -15.84 -3.07
CA PRO A 102 -13.87 -16.96 -3.94
C PRO A 102 -14.33 -18.22 -3.18
N HIS A 103 -13.72 -18.53 -2.03
CA HIS A 103 -14.15 -19.65 -1.18
C HIS A 103 -15.58 -19.47 -0.64
N HIS A 104 -15.95 -18.23 -0.29
CA HIS A 104 -17.31 -17.92 0.14
C HIS A 104 -18.31 -17.98 -1.03
N TYR A 105 -17.95 -17.46 -2.20
CA TYR A 105 -18.83 -17.49 -3.37
C TYR A 105 -19.07 -18.90 -3.90
N ALA A 106 -18.05 -19.76 -3.87
CA ALA A 106 -18.20 -21.17 -4.20
C ALA A 106 -19.20 -21.89 -3.28
N LYS A 107 -19.42 -21.40 -2.06
CA LYS A 107 -20.39 -21.98 -1.10
C LYS A 107 -21.77 -21.34 -1.16
N THR A 108 -21.86 -20.07 -1.51
CA THR A 108 -23.12 -19.30 -1.45
C THR A 108 -23.81 -19.14 -2.79
N LYS A 109 -23.10 -19.26 -3.92
CA LYS A 109 -23.65 -19.05 -5.26
C LYS A 109 -23.78 -20.37 -6.02
N ILE A 110 -25.02 -20.77 -6.33
CA ILE A 110 -25.34 -21.98 -7.10
C ILE A 110 -24.59 -22.00 -8.45
N ALA A 111 -24.48 -20.86 -9.13
CA ALA A 111 -23.74 -20.77 -10.40
C ALA A 111 -22.25 -21.15 -10.26
N TRP A 112 -21.62 -20.83 -9.13
CA TRP A 112 -20.21 -21.17 -8.88
C TRP A 112 -20.04 -22.65 -8.54
N GLN A 113 -21.02 -23.23 -7.85
CA GLN A 113 -21.06 -24.66 -7.51
C GLN A 113 -21.23 -25.52 -8.76
N ASN A 114 -22.17 -25.16 -9.62
CA ASN A 114 -22.46 -25.93 -10.83
C ASN A 114 -21.28 -25.98 -11.82
N SER A 115 -20.46 -24.93 -11.84
CA SER A 115 -19.31 -24.82 -12.75
C SER A 115 -17.98 -25.16 -12.09
N ASP A 116 -17.97 -25.59 -10.82
CA ASP A 116 -16.77 -25.91 -10.04
C ASP A 116 -15.60 -24.93 -10.27
N ILE A 117 -15.90 -23.62 -10.13
CA ILE A 117 -15.02 -22.55 -10.62
C ILE A 117 -13.62 -22.60 -9.96
N LEU A 118 -13.55 -23.06 -8.71
CA LEU A 118 -12.29 -23.13 -7.97
C LEU A 118 -11.33 -24.19 -8.53
N SER A 119 -11.83 -25.19 -9.26
CA SER A 119 -10.97 -26.21 -9.90
C SER A 119 -10.08 -25.65 -11.02
N TYR A 120 -10.47 -24.52 -11.62
CA TYR A 120 -9.68 -23.86 -12.67
C TYR A 120 -8.57 -22.96 -12.11
N THR A 121 -8.57 -22.68 -10.80
CA THR A 121 -7.57 -21.83 -10.16
C THR A 121 -6.53 -22.68 -9.42
N PRO A 122 -5.23 -22.40 -9.57
CA PRO A 122 -4.21 -23.03 -8.74
C PRO A 122 -4.48 -22.75 -7.26
N ASN A 123 -4.30 -23.75 -6.40
CA ASN A 123 -4.54 -23.59 -4.96
C ASN A 123 -3.68 -22.46 -4.36
N GLN A 124 -2.46 -22.27 -4.87
CA GLN A 124 -1.54 -21.22 -4.43
C GLN A 124 -2.01 -19.80 -4.79
N MET A 125 -3.00 -19.65 -5.67
CA MET A 125 -3.53 -18.35 -6.06
C MET A 125 -4.50 -17.79 -5.00
N LEU A 126 -5.11 -18.66 -4.19
CA LEU A 126 -6.12 -18.34 -3.20
C LEU A 126 -5.60 -18.64 -1.79
N VAL A 127 -6.26 -18.07 -0.77
CA VAL A 127 -5.90 -18.30 0.65
C VAL A 127 -6.26 -19.72 1.04
N ASP A 128 -5.37 -20.44 1.72
CA ASP A 128 -5.67 -21.79 2.18
C ASP A 128 -6.65 -21.77 3.37
N VAL A 129 -7.88 -22.21 3.11
CA VAL A 129 -8.95 -22.33 4.11
C VAL A 129 -9.16 -23.76 4.60
N SER A 130 -8.36 -24.73 4.11
CA SER A 130 -8.60 -26.16 4.36
C SER A 130 -8.36 -26.58 5.82
N GLY A 131 -7.40 -25.93 6.50
CA GLY A 131 -7.03 -26.25 7.88
C GLY A 131 -7.95 -25.64 8.95
N ASP A 132 -8.41 -24.41 8.76
CA ASP A 132 -9.28 -23.69 9.69
C ASP A 132 -10.16 -22.67 8.95
N GLU A 133 -11.23 -23.16 8.34
CA GLU A 133 -12.13 -22.30 7.59
C GLU A 133 -12.83 -21.25 8.46
N SER A 134 -13.18 -21.60 9.70
CA SER A 134 -13.90 -20.67 10.59
C SER A 134 -12.98 -19.53 11.02
N GLY A 135 -11.75 -19.82 11.44
CA GLY A 135 -10.78 -18.82 11.83
C GLY A 135 -10.21 -17.99 10.67
N VAL A 136 -10.24 -18.51 9.44
CA VAL A 136 -9.68 -17.80 8.27
C VAL A 136 -10.76 -17.07 7.48
N LEU A 137 -11.77 -17.78 6.99
CA LEU A 137 -12.78 -17.25 6.08
C LEU A 137 -13.91 -16.55 6.83
N LEU A 138 -14.45 -17.19 7.87
CA LEU A 138 -15.61 -16.67 8.59
C LEU A 138 -15.24 -15.42 9.39
N GLU A 139 -14.11 -15.44 10.11
CA GLU A 139 -13.60 -14.26 10.82
C GLU A 139 -13.27 -13.10 9.88
N TYR A 140 -12.78 -13.38 8.66
CA TYR A 140 -12.52 -12.34 7.66
C TYR A 140 -13.82 -11.65 7.20
N ILE A 141 -14.90 -12.41 7.01
CA ILE A 141 -16.18 -11.89 6.51
C ILE A 141 -16.98 -11.21 7.61
N GLN A 142 -17.08 -11.86 8.77
CA GLN A 142 -17.94 -11.42 9.88
C GLN A 142 -17.22 -10.45 10.83
N GLY A 143 -15.90 -10.41 10.78
CA GLY A 143 -15.08 -9.77 11.78
C GLY A 143 -15.01 -10.59 13.06
N ARG A 144 -13.86 -10.55 13.73
CA ARG A 144 -13.66 -11.19 15.04
C ARG A 144 -14.20 -10.28 16.14
N ASP A 145 -15.34 -10.62 16.75
CA ASP A 145 -16.06 -10.00 17.91
C ASP A 145 -15.42 -8.77 18.60
N GLY A 146 -15.05 -7.73 17.85
CA GLY A 146 -14.31 -6.56 18.34
C GLY A 146 -12.92 -6.81 18.93
N LYS A 147 -12.34 -8.01 18.85
CA LYS A 147 -11.04 -8.33 19.48
C LYS A 147 -9.92 -8.35 18.45
N PRO A 148 -8.80 -7.64 18.70
CA PRO A 148 -7.58 -7.88 17.96
C PRO A 148 -7.17 -9.33 18.24
N GLY A 149 -6.91 -10.09 17.20
CA GLY A 149 -6.26 -11.38 17.36
C GLY A 149 -5.31 -11.62 16.21
N ASP A 150 -4.51 -12.66 16.36
CA ASP A 150 -3.43 -12.92 15.43
C ASP A 150 -3.99 -13.26 14.05
N PRO A 151 -3.53 -12.58 12.98
CA PRO A 151 -3.85 -12.97 11.63
C PRO A 151 -3.36 -14.40 11.35
N PRO A 152 -4.11 -15.23 10.62
CA PRO A 152 -3.73 -16.61 10.35
C PRO A 152 -2.64 -16.68 9.28
N TRP A 153 -1.44 -16.16 9.57
CA TRP A 153 -0.35 -16.00 8.59
C TRP A 153 -0.02 -17.29 7.83
N GLY A 154 -0.10 -18.45 8.49
CA GLY A 154 0.14 -19.75 7.84
C GLY A 154 -0.72 -19.99 6.60
N ALA A 155 -2.01 -19.62 6.66
CA ALA A 155 -2.95 -19.76 5.55
C ALA A 155 -2.67 -18.79 4.38
N TRP A 156 -2.00 -17.66 4.64
CA TRP A 156 -1.76 -16.61 3.65
C TRP A 156 -0.37 -16.67 3.04
N MET A 157 0.61 -17.26 3.72
CA MET A 157 2.02 -17.20 3.31
C MET A 157 2.27 -17.83 1.94
N GLU A 158 1.64 -18.96 1.62
CA GLU A 158 1.76 -19.60 0.31
C GLU A 158 1.19 -18.70 -0.80
N THR A 159 -0.01 -18.16 -0.58
CA THR A 159 -0.68 -17.23 -1.50
C THR A 159 0.13 -15.96 -1.71
N LEU A 160 0.67 -15.39 -0.64
CA LEU A 160 1.54 -14.22 -0.72
C LEU A 160 2.84 -14.55 -1.46
N GLY A 161 3.42 -15.73 -1.26
CA GLY A 161 4.59 -16.21 -2.00
C GLY A 161 4.35 -16.31 -3.51
N PHE A 162 3.12 -16.65 -3.92
CA PHE A 162 2.71 -16.65 -5.33
C PHE A 162 2.58 -15.24 -5.91
N TRP A 163 1.93 -14.32 -5.19
CA TRP A 163 1.59 -12.99 -5.71
C TRP A 163 2.68 -11.92 -5.55
N ILE A 164 3.46 -11.94 -4.47
CA ILE A 164 4.49 -10.92 -4.19
C ILE A 164 5.48 -10.78 -5.35
N PRO A 165 6.05 -11.85 -5.93
CA PRO A 165 6.96 -11.73 -7.06
C PRO A 165 6.31 -11.02 -8.26
N LEU A 166 5.06 -11.37 -8.57
CA LEU A 166 4.32 -10.75 -9.68
C LEU A 166 4.04 -9.26 -9.41
N VAL A 167 3.63 -8.92 -8.20
CA VAL A 167 3.44 -7.53 -7.78
C VAL A 167 4.75 -6.76 -7.94
N LEU A 168 5.87 -7.29 -7.44
CA LEU A 168 7.18 -6.64 -7.57
C LEU A 168 7.58 -6.44 -9.04
N LEU A 169 7.33 -7.42 -9.91
CA LEU A 169 7.59 -7.29 -11.35
C LEU A 169 6.75 -6.17 -11.99
N ILE A 170 5.47 -6.08 -11.65
CA ILE A 170 4.60 -4.99 -12.13
C ILE A 170 5.14 -3.64 -11.65
N TRP A 171 5.57 -3.56 -10.39
CA TRP A 171 6.19 -2.36 -9.84
C TRP A 171 7.47 -1.97 -10.57
N PHE A 172 8.36 -2.91 -10.85
CA PHE A 172 9.57 -2.65 -11.65
C PHE A 172 9.23 -2.19 -13.07
N ALA A 173 8.22 -2.78 -13.70
CA ALA A 173 7.76 -2.36 -15.02
C ALA A 173 7.21 -0.93 -15.00
N LEU A 174 6.41 -0.57 -13.98
CA LEU A 174 5.88 0.79 -13.80
C LEU A 174 6.99 1.81 -13.53
N LEU A 175 7.98 1.46 -12.71
CA LEU A 175 9.16 2.31 -12.49
C LEU A 175 9.98 2.49 -13.77
N GLY A 176 10.19 1.44 -14.53
CA GLY A 176 10.86 1.50 -15.84
C GLY A 176 10.10 2.42 -16.80
N LEU A 177 8.78 2.27 -16.89
CA LEU A 177 7.93 3.13 -17.71
C LEU A 177 7.99 4.59 -17.25
N ALA A 178 7.95 4.85 -15.94
CA ALA A 178 8.07 6.19 -15.39
C ALA A 178 9.39 6.86 -15.80
N LEU A 179 10.51 6.13 -15.80
CA LEU A 179 11.81 6.66 -16.24
C LEU A 179 11.84 6.99 -17.74
N VAL A 180 11.21 6.15 -18.57
CA VAL A 180 11.12 6.38 -20.02
C VAL A 180 10.26 7.61 -20.32
N VAL A 181 9.07 7.69 -19.71
CA VAL A 181 8.10 8.76 -19.93
C VAL A 181 8.59 10.08 -19.33
N HIS A 182 9.28 10.06 -18.18
CA HIS A 182 9.79 11.26 -17.51
C HIS A 182 10.64 12.11 -18.46
N ARG A 183 11.47 11.48 -19.30
CA ARG A 183 12.31 12.23 -20.24
C ARG A 183 11.48 12.94 -21.31
N GLN A 184 10.50 12.25 -21.90
CA GLN A 184 9.63 12.90 -22.88
C GLN A 184 8.86 14.05 -22.26
N TRP A 185 8.31 13.83 -21.07
CA TRP A 185 7.46 14.80 -20.39
C TRP A 185 8.25 16.04 -19.98
N SER A 186 9.41 15.89 -19.33
CA SER A 186 10.23 17.02 -18.88
C SER A 186 10.82 17.87 -20.01
N GLU A 187 10.97 17.33 -21.22
CA GLU A 187 11.53 18.05 -22.37
C GLU A 187 10.44 18.77 -23.20
N HIS A 188 9.20 18.28 -23.17
CA HIS A 188 8.13 18.73 -24.08
C HIS A 188 6.90 19.35 -23.39
N GLU A 189 6.80 19.24 -22.07
CA GLU A 189 5.76 19.88 -21.24
C GLU A 189 6.39 20.69 -20.10
#